data_AF-A0A6F8TA67-F1
#
_entry.id   AF-A0A6F8TA67-F1
#
_cell.length_a   1.000
_cell.length_b   1.000
_cell.length_c   1.000
_cell.angle_alpha   90.00
_cell.angle_beta   90.00
_cell.angle_gamma   90.00
#
_symmetry.space_group_name_H-M   'P 1'
#
loop_
_entity.id
_entity.type
_entity.pdbx_description
1 polymer ?
#
loop_
_entity_poly.entity_id
_entity_poly.type
_entity_poly.pdbx_seq_one_letter_code
_entity_poly.pdbx_strand_id
1 'polypeptide(L)' 'MLIITTNRKIEGWMELFYDPVMANAALDRIVNKAYRIVLDGESYRKKFIPKFNLVDDK' A
#
# COMPACT_ATOMS: atom_id res chain seq x y z
N MET A 1 13.20 -14.64 5.74
CA MET A 1 12.65 -14.01 4.52
C MET A 1 11.52 -13.09 4.96
N LEU A 2 11.51 -11.83 4.53
CA LEU A 2 10.57 -10.81 4.98
C LEU A 2 9.75 -10.31 3.78
N ILE A 3 8.43 -10.26 3.92
CA ILE A 3 7.51 -9.71 2.92
C ILE A 3 6.76 -8.56 3.59
N ILE A 4 6.77 -7.39 2.94
CA ILE A 4 6.10 -6.18 3.43
C ILE A 4 5.16 -5.69 2.33
N THR A 5 3.95 -5.33 2.71
CA THR A 5 2.97 -4.68 1.82
C THR A 5 2.65 -3.30 2.35
N THR A 6 2.53 -2.33 1.45
CA THR A 6 2.19 -0.94 1.78
C THR A 6 1.16 -0.42 0.80
N ASN A 7 0.32 0.50 1.25
CA ASN A 7 -0.57 1.28 0.39
C ASN A 7 0.04 2.64 -0.03
N ARG A 8 1.29 2.91 0.37
CA ARG A 8 2.03 4.14 0.04
C ARG A 8 3.26 3.82 -0.78
N LYS A 9 3.59 4.69 -1.74
CA LYS A 9 4.84 4.59 -2.49
C LYS A 9 6.05 4.81 -1.58
N ILE A 10 7.20 4.27 -1.98
CA ILE A 10 8.45 4.27 -1.18
C ILE A 10 8.90 5.70 -0.85
N GLU A 11 8.68 6.65 -1.74
CA GLU A 11 9.06 8.06 -1.56
C GLU A 11 8.38 8.68 -0.33
N GLY A 12 7.15 8.25 -0.03
CA GLY A 12 6.39 8.71 1.13
C GLY A 12 6.70 7.95 2.43
N TRP A 13 7.66 7.03 2.43
CA TRP A 13 7.99 6.27 3.64
C TRP A 13 8.87 7.04 4.61
N MET A 14 9.72 7.96 4.14
CA MET A 14 10.55 8.80 5.02
C MET A 14 9.70 9.58 6.02
N GLU A 15 8.53 10.06 5.58
CA GLU A 15 7.58 10.84 6.39
C GLU A 15 6.79 9.99 7.40
N LEU A 16 6.84 8.66 7.30
CA LEU A 16 6.16 7.77 8.27
C LEU A 16 6.92 7.69 9.60
N PHE A 17 8.22 7.97 9.57
CA PHE A 17 9.07 7.90 10.75
C PHE A 17 9.15 9.27 11.42
N TYR A 18 9.10 9.26 12.76
CA TYR A 18 9.26 10.48 13.54
C TYR A 18 10.68 11.06 13.45
N ASP A 19 11.69 10.19 13.39
CA ASP A 19 13.10 10.56 13.26
C ASP A 19 13.61 10.22 11.86
N PRO A 20 14.10 11.21 11.07
CA PRO A 20 14.64 10.97 9.74
C PRO A 20 15.89 10.07 9.73
N VAL A 21 16.69 10.05 10.80
CA VAL A 21 17.88 9.18 10.90
C VAL A 21 17.46 7.71 11.01
N MET A 22 16.47 7.43 11.85
CA MET A 22 15.89 6.10 11.98
C MET A 22 15.23 5.65 10.67
N ALA A 23 14.50 6.56 10.00
CA ALA A 23 13.88 6.31 8.71
C ALA A 23 14.90 5.82 7.68
N ASN A 24 16.00 6.56 7.55
CA ASN A 24 17.06 6.25 6.61
C ASN A 24 17.70 4.89 6.90
N ALA A 25 17.99 4.60 8.17
CA ALA A 25 18.56 3.31 8.57
C ALA A 25 17.60 2.13 8.32
N ALA A 26 16.29 2.32 8.49
CA ALA A 26 15.28 1.30 8.21
C ALA A 26 15.11 1.06 6.71
N LEU A 27 15.02 2.12 5.91
CA LEU A 27 14.93 2.03 4.45
C LEU A 27 16.17 1.39 3.84
N ASP A 28 17.37 1.72 4.34
CA ASP A 28 18.60 1.08 3.86
C ASP A 28 18.54 -0.45 4.02
N ARG A 29 18.02 -0.95 5.15
CA ARG A 29 17.91 -2.39 5.40
C ARG A 29 16.81 -3.06 4.57
N ILE A 30 15.67 -2.40 4.40
CA ILE A 30 14.48 -2.98 3.79
C ILE A 30 14.48 -2.79 2.27
N VAL A 31 14.74 -1.57 1.81
CA VAL A 31 14.52 -1.13 0.43
C VAL A 31 15.71 -1.39 -0.49
N ASN A 32 16.94 -1.39 0.03
CA ASN A 32 18.13 -1.62 -0.82
C ASN A 32 18.29 -3.09 -1.25
N LYS A 33 17.78 -4.05 -0.47
CA LYS A 33 17.85 -5.49 -0.80
C LYS A 33 16.51 -6.10 -1.22
N ALA A 34 15.43 -5.31 -1.27
CA ALA A 34 14.11 -5.82 -1.62
C ALA A 34 13.89 -5.88 -3.13
N TYR A 35 13.20 -6.94 -3.56
CA TYR A 35 12.52 -6.96 -4.84
C TYR A 35 11.22 -6.16 -4.74
N ARG A 36 11.05 -5.15 -5.58
CA ARG A 36 9.93 -4.20 -5.50
C ARG A 36 8.87 -4.57 -6.51
N ILE A 37 7.64 -4.76 -6.04
CA ILE A 37 6.48 -5.04 -6.89
C ILE A 37 5.48 -3.91 -6.68
N VAL A 38 5.23 -3.13 -7.72
CA VAL A 38 4.18 -2.10 -7.71
C VAL A 38 2.88 -2.77 -8.15
N LEU A 39 1.86 -2.68 -7.31
CA LEU A 39 0.54 -3.25 -7.58
C LEU A 39 -0.41 -2.11 -7.97
N ASP A 40 -0.82 -2.09 -9.23
CA ASP A 40 -1.77 -1.13 -9.78
C ASP A 40 -3.09 -1.83 -10.18
N GLY A 41 -4.16 -1.05 -10.26
CA GLY A 41 -5.49 -1.50 -10.68
C GLY A 41 -6.59 -1.24 -9.66
N GLU A 42 -7.82 -1.63 -10.01
CA GLU A 42 -8.96 -1.43 -9.13
C GLU A 42 -8.91 -2.33 -7.90
N SER A 43 -9.37 -1.79 -6.77
CA SER A 43 -9.52 -2.55 -5.53
C SER A 43 -10.39 -3.79 -5.77
N TYR A 44 -9.82 -4.96 -5.52
CA TYR A 44 -10.53 -6.24 -5.66
C TYR A 44 -11.81 -6.28 -4.83
N ARG A 45 -11.85 -5.58 -3.68
CA ARG A 45 -13.03 -5.44 -2.84
C ARG A 45 -14.24 -4.89 -3.60
N LYS A 46 -14.04 -3.96 -4.55
CA LYS A 46 -15.13 -3.38 -5.35
C LYS A 46 -15.86 -4.43 -6.19
N LYS A 47 -15.18 -5.51 -6.60
CA LYS A 47 -15.79 -6.59 -7.40
C LYS A 47 -16.79 -7.43 -6.60
N PHE A 48 -16.70 -7.41 -5.27
CA PHE A 48 -17.56 -8.20 -4.37
C PHE A 48 -18.55 -7.35 -3.58
N ILE A 49 -18.62 -6.04 -3.84
CA ILE A 49 -19.65 -5.20 -3.23
C ILE A 49 -21.00 -5.69 -3.77
N PRO A 50 -21.93 -6.12 -2.90
CA PRO A 50 -23.28 -6.47 -3.32
C PRO A 50 -23.91 -5.27 -3.99
N LYS A 51 -24.26 -5.39 -5.26
CA LYS A 51 -25.02 -4.36 -5.96
C LYS A 51 -26.45 -4.43 -5.44
N PHE A 52 -26.80 -3.54 -4.51
CA PHE A 52 -28.20 -3.28 -4.23
C PHE A 52 -28.79 -2.63 -5.48
N ASN A 53 -29.51 -3.41 -6.27
CA ASN A 53 -30.41 -2.86 -7.26
C ASN A 53 -31.52 -2.18 -6.46
N LEU A 54 -31.44 -0.85 -6.35
CA LEU A 54 -32.61 -0.05 -6.06
C LEU A 54 -33.58 -0.32 -7.21
N VAL A 55 -34.52 -1.22 -6.99
CA VAL A 55 -35.71 -1.30 -7.84
C VAL A 55 -36.39 0.04 -7.61
N ASP A 56 -36.39 0.89 -8.62
CA ASP A 56 -37.22 2.08 -8.66
C ASP A 56 -38.68 1.62 -8.45
N ASP A 57 -39.15 1.68 -7.20
CA ASP A 57 -40.57 1.60 -6.89
C ASP A 57 -41.21 2.82 -7.55
N LYS A 58 -42.03 2.52 -8.55
CA LYS A 58 -42.82 3.45 -9.35
C LYS A 58 -43.70 4.37 -8.50
#